data_AF-A0AA37I096-F1
#
_entry.id   AF-A0AA37I096-F1
#
_cell.length_a   1.000
_cell.length_b   1.000
_cell.length_c   1.000
_cell.angle_alpha   90.00
_cell.angle_beta   90.00
_cell.angle_gamma   90.00
#
_symmetry.space_group_name_H-M   'P 1'
#
loop_
_entity.id
_entity.type
_entity.pdbx_description
1 polymer ?
#
loop_
_entity_poly.entity_id
_entity_poly.type
_entity_poly.pdbx_seq_one_letter_code
_entity_poly.pdbx_strand_id
1 'polypeptide(L)'
;MKKNICAIMAIMLILAIPVSAQNANTTKKQSFIERASSLFKKNKKRFNKQVKQMKDDIGLDGKSYNQDKDIKVNGEYYMPIYDVNLFKGSEAQEMRNLCEQVFRTRYPEAVLMSSALPQTDWIIDNVKKDGIIVGYRETMYCYVLGQDGGDGYINMKFTFQRYKDVGKSYTNVKGVWPMLSRINIIPKSAFGELKDN
;
A
#
# COMPACT_ATOMS: atom_id res chain seq x y z
N MET A 1 -3.86 -79.00 -4.43
CA MET A 1 -2.62 -78.58 -3.76
C MET A 1 -1.81 -77.75 -4.73
N LYS A 2 -1.51 -76.48 -4.36
CA LYS A 2 -0.30 -75.68 -4.70
C LYS A 2 -0.05 -75.39 -6.20
N LYS A 3 0.27 -74.19 -6.68
CA LYS A 3 0.66 -72.92 -6.06
C LYS A 3 0.73 -71.82 -7.15
N ASN A 4 0.26 -70.64 -6.78
CA ASN A 4 0.85 -69.32 -6.99
C ASN A 4 1.03 -68.77 -8.42
N ILE A 5 0.04 -67.95 -8.81
CA ILE A 5 0.20 -66.78 -9.68
C ILE A 5 0.92 -65.70 -8.85
N CYS A 6 2.04 -65.17 -9.36
CA CYS A 6 2.52 -63.83 -9.04
C CYS A 6 3.56 -63.42 -10.10
N ALA A 7 3.08 -62.71 -11.13
CA ALA A 7 3.89 -61.99 -12.08
C ALA A 7 4.36 -60.68 -11.43
N ILE A 8 5.68 -60.48 -11.31
CA ILE A 8 6.27 -59.16 -11.08
C ILE A 8 7.44 -59.00 -12.05
N MET A 9 7.17 -58.25 -13.12
CA MET A 9 8.17 -57.74 -14.07
C MET A 9 9.03 -56.69 -13.38
N ALA A 10 10.33 -56.94 -13.28
CA ALA A 10 11.33 -55.96 -12.90
C ALA A 10 11.75 -55.15 -14.14
N ILE A 11 11.23 -53.93 -14.28
CA ILE A 11 11.70 -52.97 -15.28
C ILE A 11 12.82 -52.14 -14.61
N MET A 12 14.07 -52.46 -14.94
CA MET A 12 15.19 -51.55 -14.73
C MET A 12 15.16 -50.48 -15.82
N LEU A 13 14.69 -49.29 -15.48
CA LEU A 13 14.96 -48.07 -16.24
C LEU A 13 15.97 -47.25 -15.46
N ILE A 14 17.22 -47.34 -15.89
CA ILE A 14 18.29 -46.43 -15.47
C ILE A 14 17.92 -45.04 -16.01
N LEU A 15 17.43 -44.18 -15.13
CA LEU A 15 17.28 -42.77 -15.41
C LEU A 15 18.68 -42.17 -15.56
N ALA A 16 19.03 -41.79 -16.78
CA ALA A 16 20.18 -40.93 -17.04
C ALA A 16 19.97 -39.60 -16.31
N ILE A 17 20.71 -39.39 -15.23
CA ILE A 17 20.82 -38.10 -14.57
C ILE A 17 21.74 -37.25 -15.45
N PRO A 18 21.31 -36.10 -16.01
CA PRO A 18 22.29 -35.14 -16.48
C PRO A 18 22.97 -34.56 -15.24
N VAL A 19 24.21 -35.01 -15.00
CA VAL A 19 25.18 -34.29 -14.17
C VAL A 19 25.43 -32.95 -14.86
N SER A 20 24.64 -31.95 -14.50
CA SER A 20 25.04 -30.57 -14.73
C SER A 20 26.02 -30.21 -13.62
N ALA A 21 27.29 -30.28 -13.99
CA ALA A 21 28.43 -29.78 -13.25
C ALA A 21 28.09 -28.42 -12.60
N GLN A 22 28.20 -28.38 -11.27
CA GLN A 22 28.17 -27.15 -10.51
C GLN A 22 29.46 -26.36 -10.82
N ASN A 23 29.42 -25.57 -11.88
CA ASN A 23 30.37 -24.48 -12.04
C ASN A 23 29.97 -23.37 -11.07
N ALA A 24 30.89 -23.07 -10.15
CA ALA A 24 30.82 -21.92 -9.28
C ALA A 24 30.73 -20.64 -10.11
N ASN A 25 29.52 -20.15 -10.30
CA ASN A 25 29.25 -18.74 -10.47
C ASN A 25 28.19 -18.40 -9.44
N THR A 26 28.60 -17.66 -8.42
CA THR A 26 27.73 -16.91 -7.53
C THR A 26 26.88 -15.97 -8.38
N THR A 27 25.78 -16.49 -8.91
CA THR A 27 24.70 -15.66 -9.45
C THR A 27 24.13 -14.94 -8.24
N LYS A 28 24.69 -13.75 -7.93
CA LYS A 28 24.07 -12.79 -7.02
C LYS A 28 22.60 -12.74 -7.42
N LYS A 29 21.74 -13.26 -6.54
CA LYS A 29 20.30 -13.19 -6.65
C LYS A 29 20.00 -11.70 -6.86
N GLN A 30 19.69 -11.30 -8.09
CA GLN A 30 19.39 -9.90 -8.38
C GLN A 30 18.33 -9.46 -7.40
N SER A 31 18.66 -8.48 -6.57
CA SER A 31 17.76 -7.94 -5.58
C SER A 31 16.51 -7.44 -6.31
N PHE A 32 15.35 -7.77 -5.77
CA PHE A 32 14.06 -7.40 -6.34
C PHE A 32 13.95 -5.87 -6.51
N ILE A 33 14.79 -5.06 -5.86
CA ILE A 33 14.90 -3.62 -6.10
C ILE A 33 15.19 -3.30 -7.58
N GLU A 34 16.00 -4.11 -8.27
CA GLU A 34 16.27 -3.93 -9.71
C GLU A 34 15.05 -4.28 -10.57
N ARG A 35 14.32 -5.37 -10.26
CA ARG A 35 13.10 -5.79 -10.99
C ARG A 35 11.90 -4.89 -10.69
N ALA A 36 11.71 -4.57 -9.42
CA ALA A 36 10.74 -3.64 -8.90
C ALA A 36 10.96 -2.25 -9.49
N SER A 37 12.20 -1.77 -9.70
CA SER A 37 12.43 -0.44 -10.29
C SER A 37 11.71 -0.22 -11.64
N SER A 38 11.57 -1.26 -12.47
CA SER A 38 10.93 -1.18 -13.79
C SER A 38 9.40 -1.21 -13.71
N LEU A 39 8.83 -2.08 -12.86
CA LEU A 39 7.39 -2.13 -12.55
C LEU A 39 6.95 -0.90 -11.74
N PHE A 40 7.80 -0.45 -10.83
CA PHE A 40 7.68 0.76 -10.01
C PHE A 40 7.70 2.02 -10.86
N LYS A 41 8.65 2.18 -11.80
CA LYS A 41 8.68 3.36 -12.68
C LYS A 41 7.41 3.45 -13.53
N LYS A 42 6.88 2.31 -14.02
CA LYS A 42 5.63 2.26 -14.79
C LYS A 42 4.40 2.56 -13.91
N ASN A 43 4.33 1.96 -12.72
CA ASN A 43 3.20 2.13 -11.80
C ASN A 43 3.18 3.49 -11.10
N LYS A 44 4.35 4.03 -10.71
CA LYS A 44 4.52 5.40 -10.18
C LYS A 44 4.14 6.45 -11.21
N LYS A 45 4.52 6.30 -12.48
CA LYS A 45 4.10 7.22 -13.56
C LYS A 45 2.59 7.18 -13.81
N ARG A 46 1.98 5.99 -13.85
CA ARG A 46 0.52 5.84 -14.00
C ARG A 46 -0.24 6.38 -12.78
N PHE A 47 0.25 6.11 -11.58
CA PHE A 47 -0.32 6.61 -10.34
C PHE A 47 -0.21 8.13 -10.25
N ASN A 48 0.97 8.71 -10.48
CA ASN A 48 1.15 10.15 -10.49
C ASN A 48 0.25 10.83 -11.53
N LYS A 49 -0.02 10.18 -12.67
CA LYS A 49 -0.95 10.68 -13.68
C LYS A 49 -2.41 10.61 -13.20
N GLN A 50 -2.84 9.50 -12.61
CA GLN A 50 -4.20 9.34 -12.06
C GLN A 50 -4.46 10.26 -10.87
N VAL A 51 -3.52 10.37 -9.93
CA VAL A 51 -3.59 11.30 -8.79
C VAL A 51 -3.60 12.74 -9.27
N LYS A 52 -2.76 13.09 -10.26
CA LYS A 52 -2.75 14.44 -10.82
C LYS A 52 -4.08 14.78 -11.51
N GLN A 53 -4.61 13.88 -12.34
CA GLN A 53 -5.91 14.05 -12.98
C GLN A 53 -7.05 14.17 -11.95
N MET A 54 -7.09 13.30 -10.92
CA MET A 54 -8.08 13.42 -9.85
C MET A 54 -7.89 14.67 -8.98
N LYS A 55 -6.65 15.12 -8.75
CA LYS A 55 -6.36 16.36 -8.01
C LYS A 55 -6.94 17.57 -8.71
N ASP A 56 -6.77 17.62 -10.04
CA ASP A 56 -7.26 18.71 -10.89
C ASP A 56 -8.80 18.74 -10.95
N ASP A 57 -9.45 17.57 -10.89
CA ASP A 57 -10.93 17.44 -10.94
C ASP A 57 -11.63 17.61 -9.58
N ILE A 58 -10.93 17.39 -8.45
CA ILE A 58 -11.53 17.31 -7.09
C ILE A 58 -11.18 18.54 -6.22
N GLY A 59 -10.38 19.49 -6.70
CA GLY A 59 -10.07 20.72 -5.96
C GLY A 59 -9.33 20.43 -4.64
N LEU A 60 -8.36 19.51 -4.69
CA LEU A 60 -7.46 19.21 -3.58
C LEU A 60 -6.32 20.24 -3.53
N ASP A 61 -6.71 21.51 -3.35
CA ASP A 61 -5.79 22.63 -3.28
C ASP A 61 -5.05 22.60 -1.94
N GLY A 62 -3.90 21.92 -1.95
CA GLY A 62 -2.64 22.57 -1.60
C GLY A 62 -2.38 23.01 -0.16
N LYS A 63 -3.28 22.79 0.80
CA LYS A 63 -2.98 22.88 2.24
C LYS A 63 -3.24 21.55 2.93
N SER A 64 -2.77 20.46 2.32
CA SER A 64 -2.79 19.16 3.00
C SER A 64 -1.77 19.23 4.13
N TYR A 65 -2.25 19.02 5.35
CA TYR A 65 -1.58 18.89 6.66
C TYR A 65 -0.40 17.87 6.71
N ASN A 66 0.29 17.58 5.61
CA ASN A 66 1.24 16.47 5.52
C ASN A 66 2.51 16.75 4.71
N GLN A 67 2.72 17.93 4.11
CA GLN A 67 4.05 18.20 3.54
C GLN A 67 5.11 18.37 4.65
N ASP A 68 4.70 18.85 5.82
CA ASP A 68 5.59 19.08 6.97
C ASP A 68 5.82 17.85 7.86
N LYS A 69 5.29 16.68 7.49
CA LYS A 69 5.43 15.42 8.27
C LYS A 69 6.26 14.35 7.58
N ASP A 70 6.80 14.61 6.40
CA ASP A 70 7.69 13.66 5.74
C ASP A 70 9.00 13.57 6.53
N ILE A 71 9.39 12.35 6.87
CA ILE A 71 10.62 12.08 7.62
C ILE A 71 11.75 11.90 6.60
N LYS A 72 12.84 12.66 6.79
CA LYS A 72 14.02 12.58 5.95
C LYS A 72 14.98 11.54 6.49
N VAL A 73 15.19 10.46 5.73
CA VAL A 73 16.14 9.40 6.06
C VAL A 73 17.13 9.26 4.92
N ASN A 74 18.43 9.40 5.21
CA ASN A 74 19.51 9.29 4.22
C ASN A 74 19.30 10.15 2.94
N GLY A 75 18.72 11.34 3.11
CA GLY A 75 18.48 12.26 1.99
C GLY A 75 17.16 12.06 1.24
N GLU A 76 16.40 11.00 1.53
CA GLU A 76 15.09 10.73 0.95
C GLU A 76 13.95 11.02 1.94
N TYR A 77 12.80 11.48 1.41
CA TYR A 77 11.62 11.82 2.20
C TYR A 77 10.57 10.68 2.14
N TYR A 78 10.20 10.19 3.30
CA TYR A 78 9.24 9.11 3.46
C TYR A 78 8.03 9.55 4.29
N MET A 79 6.87 8.96 4.01
CA MET A 79 5.73 9.06 4.93
C MET A 79 6.06 8.39 6.27
N PRO A 80 5.58 8.97 7.38
CA PRO A 80 5.60 8.28 8.67
C PRO A 80 4.83 6.97 8.59
N ILE A 81 5.23 6.01 9.43
CA ILE A 81 4.55 4.74 9.57
C ILE A 81 3.59 4.86 10.75
N TYR A 82 2.33 4.50 10.53
CA TYR A 82 1.35 4.41 11.59
C TYR A 82 0.88 2.97 11.72
N ASP A 83 0.96 2.42 12.94
CA ASP A 83 0.44 1.10 13.29
C ASP A 83 -0.65 1.17 14.38
N VAL A 84 -0.79 2.32 15.05
CA VAL A 84 -1.86 2.57 16.02
C VAL A 84 -3.05 3.24 15.35
N ASN A 85 -4.21 2.59 15.48
CA ASN A 85 -5.48 3.18 15.09
C ASN A 85 -6.02 4.09 16.20
N LEU A 86 -6.11 5.40 15.97
CA LEU A 86 -6.67 6.35 16.93
C LEU A 86 -8.16 6.58 16.72
N PHE A 87 -8.64 6.52 15.48
CA PHE A 87 -10.07 6.62 15.15
C PHE A 87 -10.75 5.28 15.43
N LYS A 88 -11.80 5.25 16.25
CA LYS A 88 -12.44 4.00 16.71
C LYS A 88 -13.89 3.88 16.22
N GLY A 89 -14.48 2.70 16.39
CA GLY A 89 -15.86 2.40 16.00
C GLY A 89 -15.98 1.59 14.71
N SER A 90 -17.22 1.31 14.29
CA SER A 90 -17.51 0.51 13.10
C SER A 90 -17.04 1.18 11.81
N GLU A 91 -17.27 2.48 11.67
CA GLU A 91 -16.82 3.27 10.50
C GLU A 91 -15.29 3.17 10.33
N ALA A 92 -14.53 3.21 11.43
CA ALA A 92 -13.08 3.02 11.40
C ALA A 92 -12.69 1.64 10.86
N GLN A 93 -13.39 0.58 11.27
CA GLN A 93 -13.12 -0.78 10.78
C GLN A 93 -13.43 -0.90 9.29
N GLU A 94 -14.54 -0.34 8.83
CA GLU A 94 -14.93 -0.35 7.42
C GLU A 94 -13.90 0.36 6.53
N MET A 95 -13.44 1.55 6.94
CA MET A 95 -12.40 2.28 6.23
C MET A 95 -11.10 1.49 6.10
N ARG A 96 -10.65 0.84 7.20
CA ARG A 96 -9.45 0.01 7.16
C ARG A 96 -9.63 -1.19 6.22
N ASN A 97 -10.78 -1.87 6.30
CA ASN A 97 -11.08 -3.00 5.42
C ASN A 97 -10.99 -2.61 3.94
N LEU A 98 -11.56 -1.44 3.56
CA LEU A 98 -11.49 -0.93 2.19
C LEU A 98 -10.03 -0.66 1.76
N CYS A 99 -9.22 -0.06 2.63
CA CYS A 99 -7.82 0.24 2.33
C CYS A 99 -6.98 -1.03 2.20
N GLU A 100 -7.17 -1.98 3.11
CA GLU A 100 -6.49 -3.27 3.06
C GLU A 100 -6.90 -4.09 1.82
N GLN A 101 -8.17 -4.04 1.41
CA GLN A 101 -8.62 -4.69 0.18
C GLN A 101 -7.86 -4.13 -1.02
N VAL A 102 -7.75 -2.81 -1.15
CA VAL A 102 -6.98 -2.19 -2.23
C VAL A 102 -5.49 -2.58 -2.15
N PHE A 103 -4.91 -2.66 -0.95
CA PHE A 103 -3.54 -3.13 -0.75
C PHE A 103 -3.36 -4.56 -1.25
N ARG A 104 -4.16 -5.51 -0.76
CA ARG A 104 -4.06 -6.94 -1.10
C ARG A 104 -4.30 -7.19 -2.59
N THR A 105 -5.24 -6.49 -3.21
CA THR A 105 -5.45 -6.59 -4.67
C THR A 105 -4.23 -6.11 -5.46
N ARG A 106 -3.55 -5.06 -4.99
CA ARG A 106 -2.39 -4.49 -5.70
C ARG A 106 -1.09 -5.25 -5.44
N TYR A 107 -0.91 -5.76 -4.22
CA TYR A 107 0.29 -6.45 -3.76
C TYR A 107 -0.10 -7.79 -3.11
N PRO A 108 -0.57 -8.77 -3.91
CA PRO A 108 -1.10 -10.04 -3.37
C PRO A 108 -0.04 -10.88 -2.65
N GLU A 109 1.24 -10.73 -3.02
CA GLU A 109 2.37 -11.44 -2.42
C GLU A 109 2.96 -10.73 -1.20
N ALA A 110 2.53 -9.50 -0.90
CA ALA A 110 3.03 -8.74 0.24
C ALA A 110 2.27 -9.11 1.52
N VAL A 111 3.01 -9.26 2.62
CA VAL A 111 2.42 -9.51 3.93
C VAL A 111 1.90 -8.19 4.49
N LEU A 112 0.59 -8.10 4.72
CA LEU A 112 0.00 -6.96 5.41
C LEU A 112 0.51 -6.93 6.86
N MET A 113 1.14 -5.82 7.25
CA MET A 113 1.71 -5.62 8.59
C MET A 113 0.77 -4.82 9.49
N SER A 114 0.23 -3.71 8.99
CA SER A 114 -0.69 -2.86 9.76
C SER A 114 -1.63 -2.04 8.86
N SER A 115 -2.77 -1.65 9.43
CA SER A 115 -3.68 -0.65 8.89
C SER A 115 -4.13 0.29 10.01
N ALA A 116 -3.92 1.60 9.83
CA ALA A 116 -4.13 2.59 10.88
C ALA A 116 -4.83 3.85 10.35
N LEU A 117 -5.78 4.36 11.12
CA LEU A 117 -6.29 5.72 10.99
C LEU A 117 -5.68 6.54 12.14
N PRO A 118 -4.60 7.30 11.89
CA PRO A 118 -3.83 7.95 12.95
C PRO A 118 -4.48 9.23 13.49
N GLN A 119 -5.70 9.55 13.07
CA GLN A 119 -6.45 10.70 13.57
C GLN A 119 -7.42 10.24 14.66
N THR A 120 -7.67 11.06 15.68
CA THR A 120 -8.74 10.79 16.66
C THR A 120 -10.12 11.12 16.12
N ASP A 121 -10.21 12.05 15.17
CA ASP A 121 -11.44 12.49 14.52
C ASP A 121 -11.15 13.04 13.10
N TRP A 122 -12.21 13.40 12.38
CA TRP A 122 -12.15 14.01 11.05
C TRP A 122 -11.41 15.35 11.06
N ILE A 123 -10.58 15.58 10.04
CA ILE A 123 -10.05 16.92 9.76
C ILE A 123 -11.13 17.70 9.02
N ILE A 124 -11.58 18.82 9.60
CA ILE A 124 -12.69 19.64 9.06
C ILE A 124 -12.13 20.91 8.40
N ASP A 125 -12.45 21.10 7.13
CA ASP A 125 -12.18 22.33 6.37
C ASP A 125 -13.48 23.09 6.08
N ASN A 126 -13.43 24.42 6.20
CA ASN A 126 -14.48 25.30 5.69
C ASN A 126 -14.30 25.51 4.19
N VAL A 127 -15.33 25.21 3.39
CA VAL A 127 -15.35 25.50 1.95
C VAL A 127 -15.98 26.86 1.74
N LYS A 128 -15.21 27.80 1.19
CA LYS A 128 -15.65 29.18 0.96
C LYS A 128 -15.85 29.46 -0.52
N LYS A 129 -16.90 30.21 -0.84
CA LYS A 129 -17.14 30.82 -2.15
C LYS A 129 -17.39 32.31 -1.92
N ASP A 130 -16.61 33.16 -2.60
CA ASP A 130 -16.68 34.62 -2.47
C ASP A 130 -16.59 35.11 -1.01
N GLY A 131 -15.73 34.46 -0.21
CA GLY A 131 -15.53 34.78 1.21
C GLY A 131 -16.57 34.18 2.18
N ILE A 132 -17.67 33.64 1.66
CA ILE A 132 -18.77 33.06 2.43
C ILE A 132 -18.58 31.54 2.56
N ILE A 133 -18.80 30.98 3.75
CA ILE A 133 -18.79 29.52 3.96
C ILE A 133 -20.03 28.93 3.29
N VAL A 134 -19.81 28.07 2.31
CA VAL A 134 -20.87 27.36 1.56
C VAL A 134 -20.98 25.90 1.94
N GLY A 135 -19.97 25.33 2.60
CA GLY A 135 -19.99 23.96 3.06
C GLY A 135 -18.81 23.59 3.94
N TYR A 136 -18.79 22.31 4.32
CA TYR A 136 -17.75 21.72 5.16
C TYR A 136 -17.25 20.45 4.50
N ARG A 137 -15.94 20.27 4.48
CA ARG A 137 -15.29 19.06 3.99
C ARG A 137 -14.58 18.38 5.15
N GLU A 138 -14.83 17.09 5.30
CA GLU A 138 -14.16 16.25 6.29
C GLU A 138 -13.21 15.28 5.60
N THR A 139 -12.00 15.19 6.13
CA THR A 139 -10.94 14.32 5.60
C THR A 139 -10.42 13.36 6.66
N MET A 140 -10.32 12.08 6.30
CA MET A 140 -9.72 11.03 7.11
C MET A 140 -8.65 10.29 6.30
N TYR A 141 -7.50 10.03 6.91
CA TYR A 141 -6.40 9.30 6.30
C TYR A 141 -6.29 7.90 6.88
N CYS A 142 -6.09 6.92 6.00
CA CYS A 142 -5.72 5.56 6.40
C CYS A 142 -4.36 5.22 5.84
N TYR A 143 -3.49 4.65 6.66
CA TYR A 143 -2.18 4.17 6.26
C TYR A 143 -2.16 2.65 6.32
N VAL A 144 -1.60 2.03 5.29
CA VAL A 144 -1.45 0.58 5.20
C VAL A 144 0.02 0.26 4.97
N LEU A 145 0.60 -0.49 5.90
CA LEU A 145 1.96 -0.98 5.80
C LEU A 145 1.94 -2.47 5.44
N GLY A 146 2.77 -2.86 4.49
CA GLY A 146 3.08 -4.27 4.25
C GLY A 146 4.55 -4.50 3.98
N GLN A 147 4.98 -5.75 4.13
CA GLN A 147 6.33 -6.21 3.87
C GLN A 147 6.36 -7.01 2.56
N ASP A 148 7.24 -6.59 1.64
CA ASP A 148 7.40 -7.21 0.33
C ASP A 148 8.46 -8.31 0.38
N GLY A 149 8.09 -9.48 0.92
CA GLY A 149 8.68 -10.84 0.76
C GLY A 149 10.21 -11.07 0.89
N GLY A 150 11.02 -10.02 1.01
CA GLY A 150 12.46 -10.01 0.82
C GLY A 150 13.09 -8.89 1.61
N ASP A 151 13.04 -7.63 1.15
CA ASP A 151 13.94 -6.56 1.66
C ASP A 151 13.36 -5.14 1.78
N GLY A 152 12.05 -4.95 1.66
CA GLY A 152 11.45 -3.61 1.79
C GLY A 152 10.02 -3.63 2.28
N TYR A 153 9.54 -2.43 2.61
CA TYR A 153 8.18 -2.19 3.07
C TYR A 153 7.44 -1.29 2.08
N ILE A 154 6.13 -1.49 1.97
CA ILE A 154 5.22 -0.70 1.17
C ILE A 154 4.33 0.04 2.15
N ASN A 155 4.43 1.36 2.20
CA ASN A 155 3.55 2.22 2.99
C ASN A 155 2.61 2.96 2.04
N MET A 156 1.31 2.70 2.14
CA MET A 156 0.26 3.31 1.31
C MET A 156 -0.59 4.25 2.15
N LYS A 157 -0.84 5.45 1.64
CA LYS A 157 -1.77 6.41 2.23
C LYS A 157 -3.03 6.50 1.39
N PHE A 158 -4.16 6.39 2.07
CA PHE A 158 -5.49 6.55 1.52
C PHE A 158 -6.15 7.79 2.10
N THR A 159 -7.09 8.34 1.35
CA THR A 159 -7.87 9.51 1.72
C THR A 159 -9.35 9.20 1.55
N PHE A 160 -10.08 9.44 2.63
CA PHE A 160 -11.53 9.45 2.68
C PHE A 160 -11.99 10.90 2.78
N GLN A 161 -12.96 11.28 1.97
CA GLN A 161 -13.59 12.60 2.08
C GLN A 161 -15.10 12.50 2.05
N ARG A 162 -15.72 13.31 2.91
CA ARG A 162 -17.15 13.62 2.85
C ARG A 162 -17.36 15.12 2.85
N TYR A 163 -18.42 15.57 2.21
CA TYR A 163 -18.77 16.97 2.05
C TYR A 163 -20.25 17.20 2.36
N LYS A 164 -20.55 18.36 2.92
CA LYS A 164 -21.92 18.87 3.05
C LYS A 164 -21.95 20.35 2.68
N ASP A 165 -23.05 20.78 2.05
CA ASP A 165 -23.41 22.19 2.05
C ASP A 165 -23.86 22.61 3.46
N VAL A 166 -23.84 23.91 3.73
CA VAL A 166 -24.41 24.46 4.97
C VAL A 166 -25.87 24.01 5.12
N GLY A 167 -26.21 23.46 6.29
CA GLY A 167 -27.55 22.98 6.62
C GLY A 167 -27.93 21.62 6.04
N LYS A 168 -27.02 20.94 5.31
CA LYS A 168 -27.27 19.60 4.75
C LYS A 168 -26.47 18.51 5.48
N SER A 169 -26.74 17.26 5.12
CA SER A 169 -26.01 16.08 5.61
C SER A 169 -24.74 15.82 4.81
N TYR A 170 -23.78 15.15 5.44
CA TYR A 170 -22.56 14.70 4.76
C TYR A 170 -22.86 13.61 3.74
N THR A 171 -22.14 13.68 2.62
CA THR A 171 -22.12 12.66 1.58
C THR A 171 -20.67 12.38 1.19
N ASN A 172 -20.38 11.13 0.84
CA ASN A 172 -19.03 10.74 0.43
C ASN A 172 -18.69 11.44 -0.89
N VAL A 173 -17.49 12.04 -0.95
CA VAL A 173 -16.98 12.65 -2.17
C VAL A 173 -16.65 11.54 -3.17
N LYS A 174 -17.23 11.61 -4.36
CA LYS A 174 -17.02 10.61 -5.41
C LYS A 174 -15.53 10.48 -5.74
N GLY A 175 -15.04 9.25 -5.78
CA GLY A 175 -13.63 8.95 -6.05
C GLY A 175 -12.70 9.08 -4.84
N VAL A 176 -13.16 9.61 -3.70
CA VAL A 176 -12.34 9.81 -2.50
C VAL A 176 -12.83 8.95 -1.33
N TRP A 177 -13.17 7.69 -1.61
CA TRP A 177 -13.68 6.76 -0.58
C TRP A 177 -13.39 5.26 -0.90
N PRO A 178 -12.17 4.76 -0.67
CA PRO A 178 -10.92 5.51 -0.46
C PRO A 178 -10.27 5.90 -1.79
N MET A 179 -9.63 7.07 -1.82
CA MET A 179 -8.62 7.39 -2.84
C MET A 179 -7.25 6.97 -2.33
N LEU A 180 -6.51 6.19 -3.11
CA LEU A 180 -5.08 6.00 -2.87
C LEU A 180 -4.33 7.30 -3.21
N SER A 181 -3.81 8.00 -2.20
CA SER A 181 -3.20 9.33 -2.36
C SER A 181 -1.67 9.30 -2.42
N ARG A 182 -1.02 8.30 -1.81
CA ARG A 182 0.45 8.13 -1.92
C ARG A 182 0.89 6.68 -1.68
N ILE A 183 2.02 6.30 -2.29
CA ILE A 183 2.75 5.08 -2.01
C ILE A 183 4.22 5.44 -1.75
N ASN A 184 4.80 4.96 -0.65
CA ASN A 184 6.23 4.94 -0.39
C ASN A 184 6.73 3.49 -0.37
N ILE A 185 7.86 3.25 -1.04
CA ILE A 185 8.63 2.01 -0.87
C ILE A 185 9.77 2.37 0.06
N ILE A 186 9.88 1.64 1.17
CA ILE A 186 10.81 1.93 2.26
C ILE A 186 11.84 0.79 2.29
N PRO A 187 13.14 1.08 2.05
CA PRO A 187 14.17 0.08 2.24
C PRO A 187 14.29 -0.28 3.72
N LYS A 188 14.68 -1.52 4.04
CA LYS A 188 14.93 -1.94 5.44
C LYS A 188 15.81 -0.97 6.23
N SER A 189 16.83 -0.38 5.58
CA SER A 189 17.73 0.58 6.21
C SER A 189 17.04 1.85 6.72
N ALA A 190 15.91 2.24 6.12
CA ALA A 190 15.15 3.41 6.53
C ALA A 190 13.96 3.07 7.45
N PHE A 191 13.58 1.80 7.55
CA PHE A 191 12.34 1.41 8.24
C PHE A 191 12.36 1.71 9.74
N GLY A 192 13.48 1.45 10.43
CA GLY A 192 13.60 1.70 11.86
C GLY A 192 13.37 3.16 12.21
N GLU A 193 14.02 4.06 11.49
CA GLU A 193 13.87 5.52 11.68
C GLU A 193 12.43 5.99 11.44
N LEU A 194 11.63 5.30 10.64
CA LEU A 194 10.24 5.69 10.34
C LEU A 194 9.21 5.16 11.32
N LYS A 195 9.55 4.14 12.11
CA LYS A 195 8.63 3.49 13.06
C LYS A 195 8.62 4.19 14.43
N ASP A 196 9.72 4.84 14.80
CA ASP A 196 9.93 5.42 16.13
C ASP A 196 9.65 6.94 16.21
N ASN A 197 8.98 7.51 15.19
CA ASN A 197 8.60 8.94 15.10
C ASN A 197 7.07 9.11 15.20
#